data_AF-A0A7V2NEX2-F1
#
_entry.id   AF-A0A7V2NEX2-F1
#
_cell.length_a   1.000
_cell.length_b   1.000
_cell.length_c   1.000
_cell.angle_alpha   90.00
_cell.angle_beta   90.00
_cell.angle_gamma   90.00
#
_symmetry.space_group_name_H-M   'P 1'
#
loop_
_entity.id
_entity.type
_entity.pdbx_description
1 polymer ?
#
loop_
_entity_poly.entity_id
_entity_poly.type
_entity_poly.pdbx_seq_one_letter_code
_entity_poly.pdbx_strand_id
1 'polypeptide(L)'
;ILDSMSLKRSAIVLLFDREEIGSEGNTGARERFWMRTLKKIINMRDLKIDVDDVIEKSAILSGDVAAALDPKYKSVMEFLNAPKLGYGIVLVKYTGVRGKSGTSEASAEFFGKIRNLFKQNGVSWQIGELGKVDQGGGGTVAKFFAELGAWVLDAGPAVLGMHSPYELVSKADLYETYMAYKTFLGKFEG
;
A
#
# COMPACT_ATOMS: atom_id res chain seq x y z
N ILE A 1 3.11 -7.40 -12.36
CA ILE A 1 4.31 -7.17 -13.23
C ILE A 1 4.24 -8.06 -14.46
N LEU A 2 4.24 -9.39 -14.33
CA LEU A 2 4.29 -10.30 -15.49
C LEU A 2 3.12 -10.11 -16.46
N ASP A 3 1.92 -9.81 -15.95
CA ASP A 3 0.74 -9.57 -16.78
C ASP A 3 0.61 -8.12 -17.27
N SER A 4 1.52 -7.24 -16.88
CA SER A 4 1.53 -5.83 -17.31
C SER A 4 2.28 -5.76 -18.65
N MET A 5 1.61 -6.10 -19.75
CA MET A 5 2.23 -6.33 -21.08
C MET A 5 2.92 -5.11 -21.72
N SER A 6 2.84 -3.92 -21.12
CA SER A 6 3.64 -2.76 -21.53
C SER A 6 3.80 -1.80 -20.35
N LEU A 7 5.03 -1.62 -19.87
CA LEU A 7 5.34 -0.67 -18.81
C LEU A 7 5.79 0.66 -19.41
N LYS A 8 5.11 1.75 -19.05
CA LYS A 8 5.54 3.12 -19.44
C LYS A 8 6.70 3.65 -18.59
N ARG A 9 6.91 3.09 -17.41
CA ARG A 9 7.98 3.42 -16.45
C ARG A 9 8.57 2.14 -15.88
N SER A 10 9.81 2.21 -15.38
CA SER A 10 10.39 1.12 -14.61
C SER A 10 9.49 0.77 -13.42
N ALA A 11 9.23 -0.52 -13.23
CA ALA A 11 8.35 -1.02 -12.18
C ALA A 11 9.06 -2.12 -11.39
N ILE A 12 8.82 -2.14 -10.07
CA ILE A 12 9.45 -3.07 -9.13
C ILE A 12 8.37 -3.53 -8.15
N VAL A 13 8.43 -4.80 -7.76
CA VAL A 13 7.69 -5.34 -6.61
C VAL A 13 8.72 -5.76 -5.59
N LEU A 14 8.59 -5.23 -4.37
CA LEU A 14 9.43 -5.55 -3.23
C LEU A 14 8.58 -6.31 -2.22
N LEU A 15 9.09 -7.46 -1.77
CA LEU A 15 8.44 -8.29 -0.75
C LEU A 15 9.38 -8.35 0.44
N PHE A 16 8.91 -7.90 1.60
CA PHE A 16 9.69 -7.80 2.83
C PHE A 16 9.23 -8.83 3.84
N ASP A 17 10.14 -9.19 4.74
CA ASP A 17 9.87 -10.01 5.92
C ASP A 17 9.85 -9.12 7.16
N ARG A 18 9.39 -9.65 8.30
CA ARG A 18 9.47 -9.03 9.63
C ARG A 18 8.64 -7.76 9.83
N GLU A 19 7.70 -7.46 8.94
CA GLU A 19 6.78 -6.34 9.10
C GLU A 19 6.10 -6.37 10.47
N GLU A 20 5.56 -7.54 10.84
CA GLU A 20 4.83 -7.84 12.08
C GLU A 20 5.64 -7.69 13.37
N ILE A 21 6.97 -7.61 13.27
CA ILE A 21 7.85 -7.35 14.43
C ILE A 21 8.47 -5.95 14.37
N GLY A 22 7.95 -5.06 13.53
CA GLY A 22 8.42 -3.68 13.36
C GLY A 22 9.41 -3.47 12.22
N SER A 23 9.52 -4.42 11.28
CA SER A 23 10.45 -4.40 10.14
C SER A 23 11.94 -4.36 10.52
N GLU A 24 12.31 -4.95 11.67
CA GLU A 24 13.68 -4.95 12.15
C GLU A 24 14.53 -6.12 11.63
N GLY A 25 15.78 -5.80 11.26
CA GLY A 25 16.78 -6.78 10.85
C GLY A 25 16.77 -7.06 9.35
N ASN A 26 17.86 -7.67 8.87
CA ASN A 26 18.37 -7.68 7.48
C ASN A 26 17.42 -7.76 6.27
N THR A 27 16.20 -8.27 6.41
CA THR A 27 15.18 -8.43 5.34
C THR A 27 13.96 -7.53 5.49
N GLY A 28 13.90 -6.71 6.54
CA GLY A 28 12.81 -5.77 6.79
C GLY A 28 12.84 -4.55 5.87
N ALA A 29 11.69 -3.88 5.74
CA ALA A 29 11.55 -2.70 4.88
C ALA A 29 12.45 -1.53 5.29
N ARG A 30 12.77 -1.42 6.59
CA ARG A 30 13.68 -0.42 7.15
C ARG A 30 15.15 -0.63 6.74
N GLU A 31 15.50 -1.84 6.29
CA GLU A 31 16.87 -2.19 5.98
C GLU A 31 17.32 -1.80 4.58
N ARG A 32 18.64 -1.75 4.39
CA ARG A 32 19.24 -1.20 3.16
C ARG A 32 19.41 -2.20 2.02
N PHE A 33 18.96 -3.45 2.13
CA PHE A 33 19.25 -4.47 1.12
C PHE A 33 18.62 -4.13 -0.24
N TRP A 34 17.38 -3.64 -0.24
CA TRP A 34 16.65 -3.27 -1.46
C TRP A 34 17.28 -2.03 -2.11
N MET A 35 17.67 -1.03 -1.31
CA MET A 35 18.36 0.16 -1.80
C MET A 35 19.74 -0.17 -2.38
N ARG A 36 20.50 -1.09 -1.76
CA ARG A 36 21.76 -1.60 -2.33
C ARG A 36 21.54 -2.29 -3.68
N THR A 37 20.42 -2.99 -3.83
CA THR A 37 20.05 -3.65 -5.09
C THR A 37 19.72 -2.62 -6.17
N LEU A 38 18.96 -1.58 -5.85
CA LEU A 38 18.71 -0.46 -6.77
C LEU A 38 20.00 0.22 -7.22
N LYS A 39 20.91 0.54 -6.28
CA LYS A 39 22.22 1.12 -6.61
C LYS A 39 23.02 0.24 -7.56
N LYS A 40 23.01 -1.08 -7.36
CA LYS A 40 23.66 -2.02 -8.29
C LYS A 40 23.02 -1.97 -9.67
N ILE A 41 21.69 -1.92 -9.77
CA ILE A 41 20.99 -1.84 -11.06
C ILE A 41 21.33 -0.54 -11.78
N ILE A 42 21.31 0.60 -11.08
CA ILE A 42 21.71 1.92 -11.61
C ILE A 42 23.13 1.86 -12.19
N ASN A 43 24.08 1.34 -11.42
CA ASN A 43 25.48 1.22 -11.83
C ASN A 43 25.68 0.25 -13.01
N MET A 44 25.02 -0.92 -13.00
CA MET A 44 25.11 -1.89 -14.10
C MET A 44 24.53 -1.36 -15.42
N ARG A 45 23.63 -0.39 -15.34
CA ARG A 45 23.01 0.26 -16.49
C ARG A 45 23.73 1.57 -16.89
N ASP A 46 24.80 1.93 -16.20
CA ASP A 46 25.54 3.19 -16.36
C ASP A 46 24.62 4.42 -16.35
N LEU A 47 23.57 4.37 -15.52
CA LEU A 47 22.64 5.48 -15.36
C LEU A 47 23.29 6.47 -14.40
N LYS A 48 23.69 7.64 -14.91
CA LYS A 48 24.27 8.74 -14.12
C LYS A 48 23.22 9.45 -13.27
N ILE A 49 22.54 8.71 -12.40
CA ILE A 49 21.45 9.17 -11.54
C ILE A 49 21.69 8.71 -10.11
N ASP A 50 21.32 9.52 -9.12
CA ASP A 50 21.34 9.10 -7.73
C ASP A 50 20.15 8.17 -7.42
N VAL A 51 20.31 7.25 -6.48
CA VAL A 51 19.18 6.44 -6.00
C VAL A 51 18.15 7.32 -5.30
N ASP A 52 18.58 8.39 -4.62
CA ASP A 52 17.68 9.25 -3.86
C ASP A 52 16.73 9.98 -4.85
N ASP A 53 17.26 10.49 -5.96
CA ASP A 53 16.46 11.03 -7.08
C ASP A 53 15.45 10.01 -7.65
N VAL A 54 15.84 8.73 -7.72
CA VAL A 54 14.96 7.67 -8.20
C VAL A 54 13.80 7.45 -7.22
N ILE A 55 14.09 7.45 -5.92
CA ILE A 55 13.09 7.23 -4.87
C ILE A 55 12.11 8.41 -4.80
N GLU A 56 12.60 9.65 -4.82
CA GLU A 56 11.74 10.86 -4.80
C GLU A 56 10.78 10.94 -6.00
N LYS A 57 11.20 10.39 -7.15
CA LYS A 57 10.39 10.32 -8.37
C LYS A 57 9.52 9.05 -8.45
N SER A 58 9.55 8.21 -7.43
CA SER A 58 8.81 6.95 -7.38
C SER A 58 7.44 7.12 -6.72
N ALA A 59 6.47 6.43 -7.28
CA ALA A 59 5.15 6.23 -6.69
C ALA A 59 5.04 4.78 -6.22
N ILE A 60 4.50 4.58 -5.03
CA ILE A 60 4.45 3.28 -4.35
C ILE A 60 3.03 3.05 -3.85
N LEU A 61 2.45 1.91 -4.21
CA LEU A 61 1.34 1.33 -3.48
C LEU A 61 1.93 0.35 -2.46
N SER A 62 1.78 0.68 -1.18
CA SER A 62 2.15 -0.18 -0.06
C SER A 62 1.06 -1.24 0.09
N GLY A 63 1.38 -2.48 -0.30
CA GLY A 63 0.42 -3.58 -0.34
C GLY A 63 0.27 -4.23 1.01
N ASP A 64 -0.81 -3.90 1.72
CA ASP A 64 -1.16 -4.48 3.02
C ASP A 64 -2.69 -4.61 3.15
N VAL A 65 -3.15 -5.50 4.03
CA VAL A 65 -4.57 -5.77 4.24
C VAL A 65 -5.22 -4.72 5.15
N ALA A 66 -6.53 -4.52 4.98
CA ALA A 66 -7.32 -3.65 5.85
C ALA A 66 -8.33 -4.46 6.67
N ALA A 67 -8.69 -3.98 7.86
CA ALA A 67 -9.71 -4.62 8.69
C ALA A 67 -11.11 -4.40 8.08
N ALA A 68 -11.83 -5.49 7.80
CA ALA A 68 -13.18 -5.41 7.28
C ALA A 68 -14.24 -5.25 8.38
N LEU A 69 -15.31 -4.56 8.01
CA LEU A 69 -16.73 -4.69 8.34
C LEU A 69 -17.22 -5.91 9.17
N ASP A 70 -16.75 -6.25 10.37
CA ASP A 70 -17.30 -7.40 11.10
C ASP A 70 -18.75 -7.11 11.59
N PRO A 71 -19.77 -7.85 11.11
CA PRO A 71 -21.16 -7.63 11.51
C PRO A 71 -21.43 -7.87 12.99
N LYS A 72 -20.61 -8.68 13.66
CA LYS A 72 -20.73 -8.98 15.10
C LYS A 72 -20.06 -7.92 15.97
N TYR A 73 -19.05 -7.24 15.45
CA TYR A 73 -18.24 -6.26 16.21
C TYR A 73 -18.30 -4.84 15.64
N LYS A 74 -19.44 -4.44 15.05
CA LYS A 74 -19.62 -3.11 14.42
C LYS A 74 -19.24 -1.92 15.31
N SER A 75 -19.31 -2.07 16.63
CA SER A 75 -18.97 -1.02 17.60
C SER A 75 -17.48 -0.61 17.57
N VAL A 76 -16.61 -1.45 16.99
CA VAL A 76 -15.15 -1.21 16.92
C VAL A 76 -14.68 -0.45 15.68
N MET A 77 -15.61 -0.08 14.81
CA MET A 77 -15.31 0.65 13.58
C MET A 77 -16.23 1.85 13.40
N GLU A 78 -15.73 2.87 12.70
CA GLU A 78 -16.56 3.95 12.20
C GLU A 78 -17.22 3.48 10.90
N PHE A 79 -18.55 3.42 10.88
CA PHE A 79 -19.28 2.69 9.84
C PHE A 79 -19.15 3.29 8.43
N LEU A 80 -18.94 4.60 8.32
CA LEU A 80 -18.84 5.28 7.03
C LEU A 80 -17.45 5.12 6.39
N ASN A 81 -16.41 4.92 7.21
CA ASN A 81 -15.03 4.74 6.78
C ASN A 81 -14.51 3.30 6.95
N ALA A 82 -15.37 2.38 7.41
CA ALA A 82 -15.03 0.97 7.53
C ALA A 82 -15.11 0.24 6.18
N PRO A 83 -14.04 -0.47 5.76
CA PRO A 83 -14.06 -1.32 4.59
C PRO A 83 -15.12 -2.41 4.68
N LYS A 84 -15.75 -2.75 3.55
CA LYS A 84 -16.72 -3.85 3.45
C LYS A 84 -16.20 -4.89 2.46
N LEU A 85 -16.41 -6.16 2.78
CA LEU A 85 -16.07 -7.26 1.86
C LEU A 85 -16.91 -7.17 0.58
N GLY A 86 -16.26 -7.30 -0.57
CA GLY A 86 -16.87 -7.27 -1.91
C GLY A 86 -17.04 -5.87 -2.50
N TYR A 87 -16.46 -4.84 -1.91
CA TYR A 87 -16.56 -3.44 -2.36
C TYR A 87 -15.28 -2.94 -3.05
N GLY A 88 -14.36 -3.84 -3.38
CA GLY A 88 -13.13 -3.54 -4.10
C GLY A 88 -11.93 -3.28 -3.20
N ILE A 89 -10.80 -2.90 -3.80
CA ILE A 89 -9.55 -2.64 -3.07
C ILE A 89 -9.75 -1.48 -2.08
N VAL A 90 -9.22 -1.63 -0.88
CA VAL A 90 -9.23 -0.59 0.14
C VAL A 90 -8.05 0.34 -0.09
N LEU A 91 -8.31 1.64 -0.15
CA LEU A 91 -7.29 2.68 -0.07
C LEU A 91 -7.28 3.26 1.34
N VAL A 92 -6.13 3.19 2.00
CA VAL A 92 -5.97 3.65 3.37
C VAL A 92 -5.03 4.84 3.37
N LYS A 93 -5.58 6.03 3.63
CA LYS A 93 -4.81 7.28 3.56
C LYS A 93 -3.78 7.37 4.70
N TYR A 94 -4.11 6.82 5.87
CA TYR A 94 -3.27 6.77 7.06
C TYR A 94 -3.68 5.60 7.97
N THR A 95 -2.70 5.01 8.68
CA THR A 95 -2.86 3.88 9.61
C THR A 95 -2.10 4.19 10.90
N GLY A 96 -2.61 5.09 11.75
CA GLY A 96 -1.86 5.59 12.91
C GLY A 96 -2.61 5.49 14.24
N VAL A 97 -1.92 5.87 15.31
CA VAL A 97 -2.48 5.96 16.68
C VAL A 97 -2.58 7.39 17.16
N ARG A 98 -3.49 7.68 18.10
CA ARG A 98 -3.51 8.95 18.86
C ARG A 98 -3.42 10.20 17.98
N GLY A 99 -4.24 10.25 16.93
CA GLY A 99 -4.21 11.33 15.95
C GLY A 99 -3.09 11.20 14.91
N LYS A 100 -2.97 10.03 14.27
CA LYS A 100 -2.05 9.72 13.15
C LYS A 100 -0.56 9.63 13.49
N SER A 101 -0.19 9.39 14.74
CA SER A 101 1.20 9.13 15.09
C SER A 101 1.68 7.78 14.53
N GLY A 102 2.95 7.71 14.13
CA GLY A 102 3.62 6.47 13.72
C GLY A 102 3.29 5.93 12.34
N THR A 103 2.65 6.72 11.47
CA THR A 103 2.18 6.32 10.13
C THR A 103 2.62 7.29 9.04
N SER A 104 2.47 6.88 7.78
CA SER A 104 2.49 7.80 6.63
C SER A 104 1.09 8.32 6.34
N GLU A 105 0.99 9.58 5.90
CA GLU A 105 -0.24 10.11 5.31
C GLU A 105 -0.01 10.44 3.84
N ALA A 106 -0.75 9.77 2.94
CA ALA A 106 -0.67 10.07 1.52
C ALA A 106 -1.17 11.50 1.23
N SER A 107 -0.45 12.24 0.38
CA SER A 107 -0.89 13.58 -0.03
C SER A 107 -2.22 13.54 -0.77
N ALA A 108 -2.96 14.65 -0.72
CA ALA A 108 -4.26 14.75 -1.41
C ALA A 108 -4.10 14.62 -2.93
N GLU A 109 -3.02 15.18 -3.48
CA GLU A 109 -2.67 15.12 -4.89
C GLU A 109 -2.39 13.68 -5.33
N PHE A 110 -1.55 12.94 -4.57
CA PHE A 110 -1.21 11.57 -4.91
C PHE A 110 -2.42 10.65 -4.80
N PHE A 111 -3.19 10.78 -3.72
CA PHE A 111 -4.45 10.06 -3.55
C PHE A 111 -5.45 10.35 -4.69
N GLY A 112 -5.56 11.61 -5.12
CA GLY A 112 -6.38 12.02 -6.25
C GLY A 112 -5.95 11.36 -7.57
N LYS A 113 -4.64 11.28 -7.83
CA LYS A 113 -4.10 10.59 -9.01
C LYS A 113 -4.45 9.10 -9.02
N ILE A 114 -4.30 8.40 -7.89
CA ILE A 114 -4.66 6.98 -7.78
C ILE A 114 -6.17 6.76 -7.98
N ARG A 115 -7.02 7.57 -7.34
CA ARG A 115 -8.48 7.51 -7.52
C ARG A 115 -8.88 7.70 -8.98
N ASN A 116 -8.28 8.69 -9.65
CA ASN A 116 -8.58 8.96 -11.04
C ASN A 116 -8.11 7.80 -11.94
N LEU A 117 -6.92 7.26 -11.68
CA LEU A 117 -6.40 6.10 -12.40
C LEU A 117 -7.35 4.90 -12.29
N PHE A 118 -7.80 4.57 -11.08
CA PHE A 118 -8.72 3.45 -10.86
C PHE A 118 -10.08 3.69 -11.51
N LYS A 119 -10.64 4.89 -11.37
CA LYS A 119 -11.90 5.28 -12.02
C LYS A 119 -11.83 5.13 -13.54
N GLN A 120 -10.76 5.61 -14.18
CA GLN A 120 -10.59 5.55 -15.63
C GLN A 120 -10.42 4.13 -16.17
N ASN A 121 -10.04 3.18 -15.31
CA ASN A 121 -9.77 1.80 -15.68
C ASN A 121 -10.80 0.81 -15.13
N GLY A 122 -11.90 1.30 -14.53
CA GLY A 122 -12.96 0.46 -14.01
C GLY A 122 -12.54 -0.42 -12.83
N VAL A 123 -11.55 0.02 -12.04
CA VAL A 123 -11.14 -0.66 -10.81
C VAL A 123 -12.05 -0.19 -9.68
N SER A 124 -12.70 -1.14 -9.02
CA SER A 124 -13.55 -0.86 -7.85
C SER A 124 -12.68 -0.64 -6.63
N TRP A 125 -12.89 0.46 -5.91
CA TRP A 125 -12.14 0.80 -4.71
C TRP A 125 -13.03 1.46 -3.66
N GLN A 126 -12.59 1.38 -2.42
CA GLN A 126 -13.24 1.97 -1.25
C GLN A 126 -12.22 2.62 -0.31
N ILE A 127 -12.67 3.49 0.58
CA ILE A 127 -11.83 4.04 1.65
C ILE A 127 -11.84 3.08 2.83
N GLY A 128 -10.70 2.99 3.52
CA GLY A 128 -10.60 2.32 4.80
C GLY A 128 -9.94 3.17 5.87
N GLU A 129 -10.45 3.08 7.08
CA GLU A 129 -9.78 3.48 8.31
C GLU A 129 -9.63 2.28 9.25
N LEU A 130 -8.58 2.33 10.07
CA LEU A 130 -8.28 1.27 11.03
C LEU A 130 -9.04 1.51 12.34
N GLY A 131 -10.34 1.17 12.34
CA GLY A 131 -11.20 1.33 13.51
C GLY A 131 -11.64 2.76 13.78
N LYS A 132 -12.33 3.00 14.90
CA LYS A 132 -12.58 4.38 15.37
C LYS A 132 -11.29 5.00 15.89
N VAL A 133 -11.26 6.34 15.92
CA VAL A 133 -10.20 7.10 16.58
C VAL A 133 -9.95 6.55 17.99
N ASP A 134 -8.67 6.30 18.31
CA ASP A 134 -8.17 5.76 19.59
C ASP A 134 -8.60 4.34 19.96
N GLN A 135 -9.29 3.64 19.07
CA GLN A 135 -9.74 2.26 19.32
C GLN A 135 -8.66 1.22 19.01
N GLY A 136 -7.69 1.57 18.16
CA GLY A 136 -6.60 0.72 17.76
C GLY A 136 -5.41 1.52 17.25
N GLY A 137 -4.39 0.78 16.83
CA GLY A 137 -3.18 1.32 16.26
C GLY A 137 -2.66 0.45 15.15
N GLY A 138 -2.21 1.08 14.08
CA GLY A 138 -1.52 0.43 13.00
C GLY A 138 -0.22 1.14 12.69
N GLY A 139 0.34 0.75 11.55
CA GLY A 139 1.49 1.41 10.97
C GLY A 139 2.16 0.42 10.04
N THR A 140 2.05 0.67 8.75
CA THR A 140 2.58 -0.24 7.72
C THR A 140 4.04 0.10 7.39
N VAL A 141 4.62 -0.65 6.46
CA VAL A 141 5.92 -0.33 5.87
C VAL A 141 5.94 0.99 5.07
N ALA A 142 4.78 1.57 4.73
CA ALA A 142 4.68 2.77 3.91
C ALA A 142 5.51 3.94 4.45
N LYS A 143 5.56 4.11 5.77
CA LYS A 143 6.33 5.16 6.45
C LYS A 143 7.82 5.14 6.10
N PHE A 144 8.42 3.96 5.97
CA PHE A 144 9.86 3.84 5.69
C PHE A 144 10.21 4.32 4.27
N PHE A 145 9.27 4.21 3.33
CA PHE A 145 9.44 4.74 1.98
C PHE A 145 9.12 6.23 1.91
N ALA A 146 8.10 6.68 2.65
CA ALA A 146 7.76 8.10 2.75
C ALA A 146 8.89 8.91 3.41
N GLU A 147 9.58 8.35 4.41
CA GLU A 147 10.78 8.93 5.03
C GLU A 147 11.92 9.20 4.02
N LEU A 148 11.95 8.46 2.91
CA LEU A 148 12.92 8.61 1.82
C LEU A 148 12.43 9.54 0.70
N GLY A 149 11.26 10.17 0.86
CA GLY A 149 10.70 11.12 -0.10
C GLY A 149 9.84 10.51 -1.20
N ALA A 150 9.55 9.21 -1.16
CA ALA A 150 8.65 8.58 -2.13
C ALA A 150 7.18 8.97 -1.90
N TRP A 151 6.38 8.96 -2.98
CA TRP A 151 4.93 9.07 -2.88
C TRP A 151 4.33 7.70 -2.55
N VAL A 152 3.72 7.55 -1.37
CA VAL A 152 3.24 6.26 -0.87
C VAL A 152 1.77 6.32 -0.49
N LEU A 153 1.03 5.25 -0.78
CA LEU A 153 -0.34 5.04 -0.35
C LEU A 153 -0.54 3.57 0.01
N ASP A 154 -1.10 3.29 1.18
CA ASP A 154 -1.51 1.95 1.56
C ASP A 154 -2.74 1.51 0.77
N ALA A 155 -2.67 0.31 0.19
CA ALA A 155 -3.73 -0.24 -0.63
C ALA A 155 -3.73 -1.77 -0.63
N GLY A 156 -4.86 -2.38 -0.29
CA GLY A 156 -5.02 -3.84 -0.35
C GLY A 156 -6.44 -4.29 -0.03
N PRO A 157 -6.71 -5.61 -0.01
CA PRO A 157 -8.05 -6.12 0.22
C PRO A 157 -8.44 -6.00 1.70
N ALA A 158 -9.74 -5.96 1.96
CA ALA A 158 -10.25 -6.05 3.33
C ALA A 158 -10.30 -7.52 3.78
N VAL A 159 -9.94 -7.79 5.03
CA VAL A 159 -9.97 -9.13 5.64
C VAL A 159 -10.78 -9.15 6.93
N LEU A 160 -11.41 -10.29 7.22
CA LEU A 160 -12.00 -10.58 8.53
C LEU A 160 -11.09 -11.53 9.32
N GLY A 161 -11.01 -11.31 10.62
CA GLY A 161 -10.20 -12.13 11.52
C GLY A 161 -8.69 -11.93 11.31
N MET A 162 -8.25 -10.70 11.02
CA MET A 162 -6.84 -10.37 10.82
C MET A 162 -5.98 -10.92 11.99
N HIS A 163 -4.87 -11.57 11.66
CA HIS A 163 -3.95 -12.30 12.55
C HIS A 163 -4.52 -13.56 13.20
N SER A 164 -5.71 -14.01 12.80
CA SER A 164 -6.21 -15.33 13.21
C SER A 164 -5.52 -16.44 12.40
N PRO A 165 -5.53 -17.69 12.90
CA PRO A 165 -5.07 -18.84 12.11
C PRO A 165 -5.87 -19.08 10.81
N TYR A 166 -7.03 -18.44 10.64
CA TYR A 166 -7.88 -18.60 9.47
C TYR A 166 -8.61 -17.31 9.11
N GLU A 167 -7.94 -16.49 8.29
CA GLU A 167 -8.48 -15.21 7.80
C GLU A 167 -9.44 -15.41 6.63
N LEU A 168 -10.39 -14.49 6.47
CA LEU A 168 -11.35 -14.49 5.36
C LEU A 168 -11.16 -13.26 4.48
N VAL A 169 -11.18 -13.48 3.17
CA VAL A 169 -11.12 -12.43 2.15
C VAL A 169 -12.19 -12.67 1.08
N SER A 170 -12.73 -11.61 0.51
CA SER A 170 -13.65 -11.71 -0.63
C SER A 170 -12.89 -12.06 -1.91
N LYS A 171 -13.42 -13.01 -2.71
CA LYS A 171 -12.88 -13.29 -4.04
C LYS A 171 -12.96 -12.08 -4.98
N ALA A 172 -14.00 -11.26 -4.83
CA ALA A 172 -14.17 -10.05 -5.63
C ALA A 172 -13.09 -9.02 -5.26
N ASP A 173 -12.84 -8.79 -3.97
CA ASP A 173 -11.80 -7.85 -3.53
C ASP A 173 -10.41 -8.32 -3.94
N LEU A 174 -10.12 -9.63 -3.82
CA LEU A 174 -8.85 -10.20 -4.28
C LEU A 174 -8.61 -9.92 -5.79
N TYR A 175 -9.63 -10.11 -6.61
CA TYR A 175 -9.55 -9.83 -8.04
C TYR A 175 -9.39 -8.33 -8.34
N GLU A 176 -10.14 -7.47 -7.66
CA GLU A 176 -10.03 -6.02 -7.79
C GLU A 176 -8.65 -5.52 -7.33
N THR A 177 -8.08 -6.09 -6.27
CA THR A 177 -6.70 -5.79 -5.84
C THR A 177 -5.68 -6.15 -6.92
N TYR A 178 -5.82 -7.33 -7.55
CA TYR A 178 -4.98 -7.70 -8.69
C TYR A 178 -5.11 -6.68 -9.84
N MET A 179 -6.34 -6.30 -10.20
CA MET A 179 -6.61 -5.32 -11.25
C MET A 179 -6.06 -3.94 -10.92
N ALA A 180 -6.15 -3.52 -9.66
CA ALA A 180 -5.61 -2.27 -9.14
C ALA A 180 -4.08 -2.23 -9.30
N TYR A 181 -3.36 -3.24 -8.82
CA TYR A 181 -1.90 -3.30 -8.95
C TYR A 181 -1.44 -3.41 -10.39
N LYS A 182 -2.12 -4.22 -11.21
CA LYS A 182 -1.84 -4.32 -12.65
C LYS A 182 -2.00 -2.98 -13.35
N THR A 183 -3.07 -2.25 -13.04
CA THR A 183 -3.37 -0.93 -13.58
C THR A 183 -2.34 0.09 -13.12
N PHE A 184 -2.01 0.12 -11.83
CA PHE A 184 -0.98 0.99 -11.28
C PHE A 184 0.36 0.80 -11.99
N LEU A 185 0.87 -0.43 -12.04
CA LEU A 185 2.16 -0.72 -12.65
C LEU A 185 2.18 -0.44 -14.16
N GLY A 186 1.07 -0.69 -14.87
CA GLY A 186 1.01 -0.55 -16.33
C GLY A 186 0.68 0.86 -16.84
N LYS A 187 -0.08 1.66 -16.06
CA LYS A 187 -0.74 2.87 -16.55
C LYS A 187 -0.55 4.12 -15.68
N PHE A 188 0.03 4.01 -14.49
CA PHE A 188 0.28 5.19 -13.66
C PHE A 188 1.32 6.10 -14.34
N GLU A 189 0.96 7.38 -14.47
CA GLU A 189 1.83 8.45 -14.93
C GLU A 189 2.02 9.44 -13.76
N GLY A 190 3.28 9.75 -13.48
CA GLY A 190 3.70 10.58 -12.33
C GLY A 190 3.32 12.04 -12.48
#